data_AF-A0A1B8E3X2-F1
#
_entry.id   AF-A0A1B8E3X2-F1
#
_cell.length_a   1.000
_cell.length_b   1.000
_cell.length_c   1.000
_cell.angle_alpha   90.00
_cell.angle_beta   90.00
_cell.angle_gamma   90.00
#
_symmetry.space_group_name_H-M   'P 1'
#
loop_
_entity.id
_entity.type
_entity.pdbx_description
1 polymer ?
#
loop_
_entity_poly.entity_id
_entity_poly.type
_entity_poly.pdbx_seq_one_letter_code
_entity_poly.pdbx_strand_id
1 'polypeptide(L)'
;MASANLPLRLRSNIRDLVTSPTSAVAIRTANLGKTIGYPISLDPEWPILWAALQPYYVDPATFIPGIARVLVSWCDVFTAWLEAEENEDGVERLLEEMKPAIKIVIEISTTGTMPSTAWLTDKRVFVISLPKAALPPAGAIHAGLSSDFISLFTPPSSSSPHAPVSTIASDDPEWADVSIEPETRAPAALRRQSAAAQESASDRLPDLALIPRPEELLKRPPYWLLVRQDAEDRIVVQGSHAPSLECMEAYLKRWCRGNPHRVER
;
A
#
# COMPACT_ATOMS: atom_id res chain seq x y z
N MET A 1 14.15 -16.00 -19.28
CA MET A 1 15.52 -16.37 -18.87
C MET A 1 16.21 -15.21 -18.16
N ALA A 2 15.81 -14.90 -16.91
CA ALA A 2 16.29 -13.72 -16.15
C ALA A 2 17.20 -14.09 -14.95
N SER A 3 17.54 -15.37 -14.77
CA SER A 3 18.23 -15.85 -13.56
C SER A 3 19.75 -15.67 -13.58
N ALA A 4 20.38 -15.23 -14.67
CA ALA A 4 21.85 -15.21 -14.77
C ALA A 4 22.55 -14.21 -13.83
N ASN A 5 21.84 -13.18 -13.33
CA ASN A 5 22.43 -12.09 -12.55
C ASN A 5 22.33 -12.27 -11.02
N LEU A 6 21.81 -13.40 -10.53
CA LEU A 6 21.68 -13.64 -9.09
C LEU A 6 22.81 -14.53 -8.55
N PRO A 7 23.35 -14.22 -7.35
CA PRO A 7 24.23 -15.11 -6.61
C PRO A 7 23.72 -16.56 -6.58
N LEU A 8 24.62 -17.53 -6.77
CA LEU A 8 24.26 -18.95 -6.92
C LEU A 8 23.44 -19.47 -5.73
N ARG A 9 23.78 -19.05 -4.51
CA ARG A 9 23.04 -19.41 -3.30
C ARG A 9 21.59 -18.92 -3.32
N LEU A 10 21.34 -17.70 -3.80
CA LEU A 10 19.99 -17.16 -3.92
C LEU A 10 19.18 -17.96 -4.95
N ARG A 11 19.81 -18.34 -6.07
CA ARG A 11 19.16 -19.19 -7.09
C ARG A 11 18.78 -20.56 -6.54
N SER A 12 19.66 -21.19 -5.76
CA SER A 12 19.33 -22.45 -5.06
C SER A 12 18.17 -22.25 -4.10
N ASN A 13 18.21 -21.20 -3.27
CA ASN A 13 17.13 -20.93 -2.32
C ASN A 13 15.79 -20.64 -3.03
N ILE A 14 15.78 -19.91 -4.14
CA ILE A 14 14.55 -19.67 -4.93
C ILE A 14 14.01 -21.00 -5.43
N ARG A 15 14.87 -21.86 -5.98
CA ARG A 15 14.49 -23.19 -6.44
C ARG A 15 13.89 -24.01 -5.31
N ASP A 16 14.56 -24.07 -4.17
CA ASP A 16 14.25 -25.01 -3.09
C ASP A 16 13.07 -24.52 -2.21
N LEU A 17 12.97 -23.21 -1.98
CA LEU A 17 12.01 -22.62 -1.04
C LEU A 17 10.79 -21.98 -1.71
N VAL A 18 10.86 -21.67 -3.01
CA VAL A 18 9.77 -20.96 -3.71
C VAL A 18 9.22 -21.76 -4.89
N THR A 19 10.06 -22.25 -5.80
CA THR A 19 9.57 -22.86 -7.06
C THR A 19 9.45 -24.37 -7.00
N SER A 20 10.14 -25.04 -6.07
CA SER A 20 10.04 -26.50 -5.91
C SER A 20 8.59 -26.87 -5.62
N PRO A 21 8.01 -27.90 -6.28
CA PRO A 21 6.64 -28.32 -6.04
C PRO A 21 6.39 -28.80 -4.59
N THR A 22 7.46 -29.16 -3.88
CA THR A 22 7.41 -29.56 -2.46
C THR A 22 7.69 -28.41 -1.50
N SER A 23 7.97 -27.20 -2.01
CA SER A 23 8.18 -26.04 -1.17
C SER A 23 6.88 -25.59 -0.52
N ALA A 24 6.97 -25.00 0.67
CA ALA A 24 5.80 -24.47 1.38
C ALA A 24 5.05 -23.43 0.53
N VAL A 25 5.78 -22.56 -0.19
CA VAL A 25 5.17 -21.55 -1.07
C VAL A 25 4.38 -22.21 -2.19
N ALA A 26 4.96 -23.17 -2.92
CA ALA A 26 4.26 -23.83 -4.02
C ALA A 26 3.03 -24.61 -3.54
N ILE A 27 3.14 -25.31 -2.40
CA ILE A 27 2.01 -26.06 -1.82
C ILE A 27 0.87 -25.11 -1.44
N ARG A 28 1.16 -24.01 -0.73
CA ARG A 28 0.15 -23.05 -0.31
C ARG A 28 -0.48 -22.30 -1.48
N THR A 29 0.33 -21.89 -2.46
CA THR A 29 -0.15 -21.25 -3.69
C THR A 29 -1.06 -22.20 -4.49
N ALA A 30 -0.70 -23.48 -4.59
CA ALA A 30 -1.54 -24.47 -5.27
C ALA A 30 -2.85 -24.74 -4.53
N ASN A 31 -2.81 -24.79 -3.20
CA ASN A 31 -4.02 -24.97 -2.38
C ASN A 31 -4.95 -23.77 -2.49
N LEU A 32 -4.43 -22.56 -2.36
CA LEU A 32 -5.20 -21.33 -2.56
C LEU A 32 -5.84 -21.29 -3.96
N GLY A 33 -5.11 -21.69 -5.00
CA GLY A 33 -5.66 -21.80 -6.36
C GLY A 33 -6.81 -22.81 -6.48
N LYS A 34 -6.78 -23.90 -5.70
CA LYS A 34 -7.91 -24.85 -5.62
C LYS A 34 -9.09 -24.25 -4.88
N THR A 35 -8.86 -23.54 -3.78
CA THR A 35 -9.91 -22.86 -3.00
C THR A 35 -10.65 -21.83 -3.86
N ILE A 36 -9.93 -21.05 -4.66
CA ILE A 36 -10.52 -20.02 -5.51
C ILE A 36 -11.06 -20.59 -6.84
N GLY A 37 -10.56 -21.74 -7.27
CA GLY A 37 -10.93 -22.35 -8.56
C GLY A 37 -10.16 -21.80 -9.77
N TYR A 38 -9.15 -20.95 -9.56
CA TYR A 38 -8.32 -20.38 -10.61
C TYR A 38 -6.82 -20.63 -10.38
N PRO A 39 -6.04 -20.82 -11.46
CA PRO A 39 -4.59 -20.95 -11.32
C PRO A 39 -3.97 -19.65 -10.83
N ILE A 40 -2.97 -19.77 -9.94
CA ILE A 40 -2.22 -18.64 -9.41
C ILE A 40 -0.85 -18.57 -10.07
N SER A 41 -0.53 -17.41 -10.65
CA SER A 41 0.78 -17.08 -11.18
C SER A 41 1.54 -16.19 -10.20
N LEU A 42 2.72 -16.64 -9.79
CA LEU A 42 3.68 -15.92 -8.96
C LEU A 42 5.01 -15.89 -9.71
N ASP A 43 5.42 -14.72 -10.19
CA ASP A 43 6.69 -14.53 -10.89
C ASP A 43 7.43 -13.29 -10.36
N PRO A 44 8.15 -13.42 -9.23
CA PRO A 44 8.85 -12.30 -8.63
C PRO A 44 10.08 -11.91 -9.46
N GLU A 45 10.27 -10.61 -9.67
CA GLU A 45 11.46 -10.06 -10.32
C GLU A 45 12.67 -10.09 -9.38
N TRP A 46 13.18 -11.30 -9.10
CA TRP A 46 14.23 -11.56 -8.12
C TRP A 46 15.48 -10.69 -8.28
N PRO A 47 16.01 -10.40 -9.49
CA PRO A 47 17.15 -9.51 -9.64
C PRO A 47 16.87 -8.08 -9.15
N ILE A 48 15.67 -7.55 -9.40
CA ILE A 48 15.26 -6.21 -8.98
C ILE A 48 15.08 -6.17 -7.47
N LEU A 49 14.36 -7.16 -6.92
CA LEU A 49 14.15 -7.28 -5.48
C LEU A 49 15.48 -7.39 -4.74
N TRP A 50 16.40 -8.24 -5.22
CA TRP A 50 17.72 -8.39 -4.62
C TRP A 50 18.53 -7.08 -4.67
N ALA A 51 18.62 -6.44 -5.85
CA ALA A 51 19.41 -5.21 -6.01
C ALA A 51 18.94 -4.09 -5.07
N ALA A 52 17.63 -3.96 -4.86
CA ALA A 52 17.05 -2.89 -4.07
C ALA A 52 16.95 -3.21 -2.57
N LEU A 53 16.75 -4.47 -2.19
CA LEU A 53 16.52 -4.86 -0.80
C LEU A 53 17.76 -5.40 -0.09
N GLN A 54 18.77 -5.90 -0.80
CA GLN A 54 19.99 -6.45 -0.18
C GLN A 54 20.62 -5.56 0.92
N PRO A 55 20.64 -4.21 0.85
CA PRO A 55 21.28 -3.40 1.88
C PRO A 55 20.55 -3.45 3.23
N TYR A 56 19.29 -3.88 3.24
CA TYR A 56 18.44 -3.93 4.43
C TYR A 56 18.45 -5.29 5.12
N TYR A 57 19.12 -6.29 4.53
CA TYR A 57 19.28 -7.62 5.11
C TYR A 57 20.69 -7.77 5.67
N VAL A 58 20.80 -7.90 7.00
CA VAL A 58 22.08 -8.12 7.69
C VAL A 58 22.75 -9.42 7.21
N ASP A 59 21.94 -10.47 7.00
CA ASP A 59 22.39 -11.73 6.43
C ASP A 59 21.70 -11.98 5.07
N PRO A 60 22.44 -11.93 3.94
CA PRO A 60 21.95 -12.31 2.62
C PRO A 60 21.25 -13.68 2.55
N ALA A 61 21.65 -14.63 3.39
CA ALA A 61 21.05 -15.96 3.40
C ALA A 61 19.58 -15.94 3.88
N THR A 62 19.18 -14.90 4.62
CA THR A 62 17.81 -14.72 5.11
C THR A 62 16.86 -14.06 4.12
N PHE A 63 17.37 -13.52 3.01
CA PHE A 63 16.57 -12.81 2.01
C PHE A 63 15.45 -13.65 1.41
N ILE A 64 15.79 -14.76 0.74
CA ILE A 64 14.81 -15.66 0.14
C ILE A 64 13.92 -16.35 1.18
N PRO A 65 14.45 -16.92 2.29
CA PRO A 65 13.61 -17.46 3.36
C PRO A 65 12.61 -16.44 3.94
N GLY A 66 13.00 -15.17 4.05
CA GLY A 66 12.13 -14.10 4.52
C GLY A 66 10.98 -13.83 3.55
N ILE A 67 11.27 -13.70 2.25
CA ILE A 67 10.23 -13.50 1.23
C ILE A 67 9.31 -14.73 1.13
N ALA A 68 9.87 -15.94 1.17
CA ALA A 68 9.09 -17.18 1.19
C ALA A 68 8.12 -17.23 2.39
N ARG A 69 8.54 -16.76 3.56
CA ARG A 69 7.66 -16.64 4.74
C ARG A 69 6.51 -15.66 4.52
N VAL A 70 6.78 -14.50 3.92
CA VAL A 70 5.73 -13.53 3.56
C VAL A 70 4.71 -14.16 2.61
N LEU A 71 5.18 -14.86 1.58
CA LEU A 71 4.32 -15.52 0.60
C LEU A 71 3.46 -16.63 1.20
N VAL A 72 4.04 -17.46 2.07
CA VAL A 72 3.29 -18.48 2.83
C VAL A 72 2.23 -17.82 3.70
N SER A 73 2.61 -16.82 4.49
CA SER A 73 1.68 -16.11 5.36
C SER A 73 0.56 -15.43 4.57
N TRP A 74 0.87 -14.86 3.40
CA TRP A 74 -0.13 -14.25 2.53
C TRP A 74 -1.13 -15.27 2.01
N CYS A 75 -0.66 -16.44 1.57
CA CYS A 75 -1.54 -17.52 1.13
C CYS A 75 -2.43 -18.03 2.27
N ASP A 76 -1.86 -18.23 3.46
CA ASP A 76 -2.59 -18.71 4.64
C ASP A 76 -3.68 -17.70 5.04
N VAL A 77 -3.34 -16.41 5.11
CA VAL A 77 -4.29 -15.33 5.42
C VAL A 77 -5.39 -15.24 4.37
N PHE A 78 -5.04 -15.29 3.08
CA PHE A 78 -6.03 -15.18 2.02
C PHE A 78 -6.97 -16.39 2.01
N THR A 79 -6.45 -17.60 2.23
CA THR A 79 -7.27 -18.81 2.37
C THR A 79 -8.24 -18.67 3.53
N ALA A 80 -7.75 -18.23 4.71
CA ALA A 80 -8.61 -18.02 5.87
C ALA A 80 -9.67 -16.93 5.63
N TRP A 81 -9.33 -15.85 4.91
CA TRP A 81 -10.27 -14.80 4.55
C TRP A 81 -11.38 -15.31 3.61
N LEU A 82 -11.03 -16.14 2.62
CA LEU A 82 -11.99 -16.77 1.69
C LEU A 82 -12.93 -17.77 2.37
N GLU A 83 -12.45 -18.46 3.40
CA GLU A 83 -13.21 -19.50 4.13
C GLU A 83 -14.05 -18.93 5.27
N ALA A 84 -13.84 -17.67 5.64
CA ALA A 84 -14.58 -17.03 6.73
C ALA A 84 -15.94 -16.53 6.24
N GLU A 85 -17.03 -17.04 6.85
CA GLU A 85 -18.42 -16.72 6.50
C GLU A 85 -18.71 -15.20 6.55
N GLU A 86 -18.07 -14.47 7.46
CA GLU A 86 -18.21 -13.01 7.59
C GLU A 86 -17.71 -12.22 6.36
N ASN A 87 -16.93 -12.84 5.47
CA ASN A 87 -16.39 -12.20 4.28
C ASN A 87 -17.14 -12.58 2.99
N GLU A 88 -18.24 -13.33 3.06
CA GLU A 88 -18.96 -13.86 1.88
C GLU A 88 -19.23 -12.79 0.81
N ASP A 89 -19.77 -11.63 1.19
CA ASP A 89 -20.02 -10.49 0.28
C ASP A 89 -18.73 -9.99 -0.40
N GLY A 90 -17.63 -9.92 0.35
CA GLY A 90 -16.34 -9.51 -0.16
C GLY A 90 -15.75 -10.54 -1.13
N VAL A 91 -15.93 -11.83 -0.84
CA VAL A 91 -15.49 -12.94 -1.67
C VAL A 91 -16.26 -12.94 -3.00
N GLU A 92 -17.58 -12.78 -2.97
CA GLU A 92 -18.39 -12.70 -4.20
C GLU A 92 -17.92 -11.55 -5.11
N ARG A 93 -17.78 -10.34 -4.54
CA ARG A 93 -17.28 -9.19 -5.29
C ARG A 93 -15.89 -9.42 -5.88
N LEU A 94 -15.00 -10.02 -5.10
CA LEU A 94 -13.66 -10.36 -5.58
C LEU A 94 -13.76 -11.33 -6.77
N LEU A 95 -14.56 -12.39 -6.67
CA LEU A 95 -14.74 -13.36 -7.74
C LEU A 95 -15.33 -12.74 -9.02
N GLU A 96 -16.22 -11.75 -8.91
CA GLU A 96 -16.73 -10.98 -10.04
C GLU A 96 -15.65 -10.11 -10.72
N GLU A 97 -14.79 -9.48 -9.92
CA GLU A 97 -13.68 -8.66 -10.40
C GLU A 97 -12.53 -9.48 -10.97
N MET A 98 -12.40 -10.75 -10.57
CA MET A 98 -11.32 -11.61 -10.99
C MET A 98 -11.44 -12.10 -12.44
N LYS A 99 -10.30 -12.47 -13.01
CA LYS A 99 -10.18 -13.13 -14.31
C LYS A 99 -9.92 -14.63 -14.09
N PRO A 100 -9.97 -15.48 -15.13
CA PRO A 100 -9.66 -16.92 -15.02
C PRO A 100 -8.17 -17.24 -14.73
N ALA A 101 -7.47 -16.35 -14.04
CA ALA A 101 -6.13 -16.52 -13.48
C ALA A 101 -5.88 -15.44 -12.43
N ILE A 102 -5.22 -15.82 -11.34
CA ILE A 102 -4.80 -14.91 -10.27
C ILE A 102 -3.35 -14.55 -10.49
N LYS A 103 -3.05 -13.27 -10.60
CA LYS A 103 -1.66 -12.81 -10.68
C LYS A 103 -1.26 -12.10 -9.40
N ILE A 104 -0.15 -12.57 -8.83
CA ILE A 104 0.50 -11.96 -7.67
C ILE A 104 1.78 -11.27 -8.15
N VAL A 105 1.90 -9.99 -7.84
CA VAL A 105 3.07 -9.17 -8.13
C VAL A 105 3.75 -8.82 -6.82
N ILE A 106 5.08 -8.93 -6.76
CA ILE A 106 5.85 -8.50 -5.60
C ILE A 106 6.49 -7.15 -5.92
N GLU A 107 6.20 -6.15 -5.11
CA GLU A 107 6.74 -4.80 -5.22
C GLU A 107 7.52 -4.40 -3.96
N ILE A 108 8.23 -3.28 -4.04
CA ILE A 108 8.98 -2.73 -2.91
C ILE A 108 8.21 -1.53 -2.36
N SER A 109 7.87 -1.59 -1.08
CA SER A 109 7.22 -0.49 -0.39
C SER A 109 8.13 0.74 -0.33
N THR A 110 7.53 1.92 -0.49
CA THR A 110 8.22 3.22 -0.41
C THR A 110 8.14 3.84 0.99
N THR A 111 7.15 3.45 1.79
CA THR A 111 6.81 4.12 3.06
C THR A 111 6.60 3.17 4.23
N GLY A 112 6.35 1.88 3.99
CA GLY A 112 6.01 0.91 5.01
C GLY A 112 7.22 0.17 5.61
N THR A 113 7.10 -0.16 6.90
CA THR A 113 8.05 -1.05 7.61
C THR A 113 7.59 -2.50 7.67
N MET A 114 6.32 -2.75 7.35
CA MET A 114 5.71 -4.08 7.31
C MET A 114 5.43 -4.50 5.87
N PRO A 115 5.42 -5.81 5.57
CA PRO A 115 4.79 -6.31 4.36
C PRO A 115 3.31 -5.94 4.34
N SER A 116 2.80 -5.61 3.16
CA SER A 116 1.38 -5.28 2.97
C SER A 116 0.83 -5.90 1.70
N THR A 117 -0.50 -6.00 1.61
CA THR A 117 -1.19 -6.47 0.41
C THR A 117 -2.19 -5.46 -0.13
N ALA A 118 -2.29 -5.36 -1.45
CA ALA A 118 -3.24 -4.51 -2.15
C ALA A 118 -3.90 -5.26 -3.31
N TRP A 119 -5.17 -4.96 -3.58
CA TRP A 119 -5.84 -5.34 -4.81
C TRP A 119 -5.84 -4.15 -5.77
N LEU A 120 -5.26 -4.33 -6.96
CA LEU A 120 -5.29 -3.32 -8.00
C LEU A 120 -6.40 -3.64 -9.01
N THR A 121 -7.59 -3.07 -8.82
CA THR A 121 -8.78 -3.34 -9.64
C THR A 121 -8.53 -3.14 -11.14
N ASP A 122 -7.80 -2.08 -11.54
CA ASP A 122 -7.51 -1.79 -12.95
C ASP A 122 -6.69 -2.90 -13.63
N LYS A 123 -5.76 -3.49 -12.89
CA LYS A 123 -4.85 -4.54 -13.37
C LYS A 123 -5.36 -5.94 -13.05
N ARG A 124 -6.34 -6.05 -12.14
CA ARG A 124 -6.86 -7.29 -11.55
C ARG A 124 -5.74 -8.18 -11.02
N VAL A 125 -4.83 -7.59 -10.24
CA VAL A 125 -3.69 -8.28 -9.64
C VAL A 125 -3.62 -7.99 -8.16
N PHE A 126 -3.16 -8.98 -7.41
CA PHE A 126 -2.71 -8.77 -6.04
C PHE A 126 -1.27 -8.27 -6.04
N VAL A 127 -1.00 -7.26 -5.23
CA VAL A 127 0.34 -6.73 -5.00
C VAL A 127 0.73 -7.02 -3.57
N ILE A 128 1.86 -7.71 -3.38
CA ILE A 128 2.52 -7.87 -2.09
C ILE A 128 3.68 -6.89 -2.06
N SER A 129 3.60 -5.89 -1.19
CA SER A 129 4.68 -4.91 -1.02
C SER A 129 5.63 -5.35 0.08
N LEU A 130 6.93 -5.38 -0.22
CA LEU A 130 8.00 -5.72 0.73
C LEU A 130 8.65 -4.43 1.29
N PRO A 131 8.85 -4.32 2.61
CA PRO A 131 9.44 -3.12 3.19
C PRO A 131 10.93 -3.01 2.89
N LYS A 132 11.44 -1.77 2.83
CA LYS A 132 12.89 -1.47 2.84
C LYS A 132 13.44 -1.52 4.27
N ALA A 133 13.23 -2.64 4.94
CA ALA A 133 13.64 -2.87 6.31
C ALA A 133 13.82 -4.37 6.56
N ALA A 134 14.40 -4.73 7.70
CA ALA A 134 14.41 -6.11 8.15
C ALA A 134 12.97 -6.61 8.33
N LEU A 135 12.69 -7.82 7.82
CA LEU A 135 11.34 -8.38 7.93
C LEU A 135 10.98 -8.68 9.39
N PRO A 136 9.74 -8.36 9.80
CA PRO A 136 9.27 -8.63 11.15
C PRO A 136 9.06 -10.14 11.40
N PRO A 137 8.82 -10.55 12.65
CA PRO A 137 8.49 -11.94 12.99
C PRO A 137 7.22 -12.43 12.29
N ALA A 138 7.11 -13.75 12.09
CA ALA A 138 6.01 -14.37 11.33
C ALA A 138 4.60 -13.94 11.81
N GLY A 139 4.38 -13.88 13.13
CA GLY A 139 3.07 -13.48 13.68
C GLY A 139 2.68 -12.04 13.37
N ALA A 140 3.66 -11.12 13.31
CA ALA A 140 3.41 -9.73 12.94
C ALA A 140 3.12 -9.59 11.44
N ILE A 141 3.81 -10.36 10.59
CA ILE A 141 3.51 -10.43 9.14
C ILE A 141 2.07 -10.91 8.94
N HIS A 142 1.69 -12.00 9.60
CA HIS A 142 0.36 -12.56 9.48
C HIS A 142 -0.71 -11.56 9.93
N ALA A 143 -0.56 -10.96 11.11
CA ALA A 143 -1.52 -9.99 11.63
C ALA A 143 -1.68 -8.75 10.71
N GLY A 144 -0.56 -8.23 10.18
CA GLY A 144 -0.58 -7.10 9.25
C GLY A 144 -1.33 -7.44 7.96
N LEU A 145 -1.01 -8.58 7.34
CA LEU A 145 -1.68 -9.04 6.13
C LEU A 145 -3.18 -9.33 6.37
N SER A 146 -3.55 -9.89 7.53
CA SER A 146 -4.96 -10.10 7.88
C SER A 146 -5.73 -8.78 7.95
N SER A 147 -5.15 -7.77 8.58
CA SER A 147 -5.74 -6.42 8.64
C SER A 147 -5.92 -5.83 7.25
N ASP A 148 -4.92 -5.98 6.38
CA ASP A 148 -4.99 -5.49 5.01
C ASP A 148 -6.14 -6.16 4.25
N PHE A 149 -6.27 -7.50 4.30
CA PHE A 149 -7.34 -8.22 3.60
C PHE A 149 -8.75 -7.78 4.02
N ILE A 150 -8.96 -7.54 5.31
CA ILE A 150 -10.24 -7.00 5.81
C ILE A 150 -10.50 -5.62 5.18
N SER A 151 -9.47 -4.77 5.12
CA SER A 151 -9.61 -3.42 4.57
C SER A 151 -9.83 -3.37 3.04
N LEU A 152 -9.41 -4.39 2.29
CA LEU A 152 -9.51 -4.40 0.82
C LEU A 152 -10.95 -4.42 0.30
N PHE A 153 -11.86 -5.06 1.04
CA PHE A 153 -13.24 -5.30 0.59
C PHE A 153 -14.29 -4.71 1.54
N THR A 154 -13.86 -4.05 2.62
CA THR A 154 -14.78 -3.27 3.45
C THR A 154 -15.17 -2.02 2.66
N PRO A 155 -16.46 -1.82 2.30
CA PRO A 155 -16.89 -0.59 1.66
C PRO A 155 -16.60 0.59 2.61
N PRO A 156 -16.24 1.77 2.10
CA PRO A 156 -16.16 2.96 2.93
C PRO A 156 -17.55 3.18 3.54
N SER A 157 -17.69 2.94 4.85
CA SER A 157 -18.97 3.03 5.54
C SER A 157 -19.59 4.40 5.26
N SER A 158 -20.71 4.38 4.54
CA SER A 158 -21.59 5.52 4.34
C SER A 158 -22.26 5.90 5.65
N SER A 159 -21.48 6.51 6.55
CA SER A 159 -22.04 7.43 7.53
C SER A 159 -22.06 8.83 6.90
N SER A 160 -23.05 9.04 6.05
CA SER A 160 -23.54 10.38 5.73
C SER A 160 -24.92 10.50 6.37
N PRO A 161 -25.19 11.63 7.02
CA PRO A 161 -26.02 12.57 6.29
C PRO A 161 -25.35 13.94 6.30
N HIS A 162 -24.95 14.42 5.14
CA HIS A 162 -25.30 15.77 4.71
C HIS A 162 -25.33 15.81 3.19
N ALA A 163 -26.56 15.63 2.67
CA ALA A 163 -26.96 16.08 1.35
C ALA A 163 -26.75 17.60 1.23
N PRO A 164 -26.58 18.14 0.00
CA PRO A 164 -26.36 19.56 -0.22
C PRO A 164 -27.61 20.37 0.17
N VAL A 165 -27.46 21.30 1.11
CA VAL A 165 -28.50 22.29 1.39
C VAL A 165 -28.48 23.32 0.27
N SER A 166 -29.44 23.16 -0.64
CA SER A 166 -29.97 24.22 -1.48
C SER A 166 -30.81 25.15 -0.61
N THR A 167 -30.49 26.43 -0.64
CA THR A 167 -31.20 27.52 0.05
C THR A 167 -32.56 27.79 -0.59
N ILE A 168 -33.68 27.41 0.07
CA ILE A 168 -34.99 28.10 -0.05
C ILE A 168 -35.70 28.03 1.32
N ALA A 169 -36.36 29.13 1.67
CA ALA A 169 -36.94 29.50 2.94
C ALA A 169 -38.16 28.67 3.41
N SER A 170 -38.37 28.68 4.74
CA SER A 170 -39.57 29.18 5.44
C SER A 170 -40.06 28.30 6.61
N ASP A 171 -40.31 29.00 7.72
CA ASP A 171 -41.24 28.80 8.85
C ASP A 171 -41.05 27.65 9.89
N ASP A 172 -40.63 28.09 11.09
CA ASP A 172 -40.92 27.72 12.51
C ASP A 172 -42.05 26.70 12.86
N PRO A 173 -42.23 26.27 14.13
CA PRO A 173 -41.34 26.22 15.32
C PRO A 173 -41.43 24.89 16.13
N GLU A 174 -40.64 24.79 17.22
CA GLU A 174 -40.84 23.91 18.41
C GLU A 174 -40.75 22.37 18.14
N TRP A 175 -39.94 21.57 18.82
CA TRP A 175 -40.14 21.07 20.19
C TRP A 175 -38.83 20.46 20.74
N ALA A 176 -38.51 20.85 21.97
CA ALA A 176 -37.79 20.13 23.03
C ALA A 176 -36.25 19.95 22.98
N ASP A 177 -35.59 20.94 23.62
CA ASP A 177 -34.46 20.83 24.53
C ASP A 177 -34.70 19.83 25.68
N VAL A 178 -33.69 19.01 26.03
CA VAL A 178 -33.34 18.70 27.42
C VAL A 178 -31.83 18.46 27.54
N SER A 179 -31.15 19.44 28.12
CA SER A 179 -29.75 19.40 28.61
C SER A 179 -29.63 18.70 29.96
N ILE A 180 -28.56 17.90 30.23
CA ILE A 180 -27.96 17.73 31.57
C ILE A 180 -26.44 17.40 31.47
N GLU A 181 -25.59 18.38 31.78
CA GLU A 181 -24.27 18.24 32.44
C GLU A 181 -24.46 18.57 33.96
N PRO A 182 -23.51 18.51 34.94
CA PRO A 182 -22.03 18.53 34.83
C PRO A 182 -21.18 17.79 35.92
N GLU A 183 -19.84 17.96 35.80
CA GLU A 183 -18.75 17.98 36.81
C GLU A 183 -18.30 16.66 37.50
N THR A 184 -16.98 16.37 37.67
CA THR A 184 -16.13 16.99 38.71
C THR A 184 -14.62 16.60 38.61
N ARG A 185 -13.74 17.63 38.68
CA ARG A 185 -12.34 17.77 39.23
C ARG A 185 -11.14 16.85 38.85
N ALA A 186 -10.05 17.55 38.46
CA ALA A 186 -8.62 17.16 38.55
C ALA A 186 -7.99 17.64 39.91
N PRO A 187 -6.66 17.58 40.22
CA PRO A 187 -5.47 17.03 39.49
C PRO A 187 -4.45 16.25 40.39
N ALA A 188 -3.43 15.60 39.79
CA ALA A 188 -1.98 15.77 40.13
C ALA A 188 -1.05 14.64 39.61
N ALA A 189 -0.08 15.07 38.80
CA ALA A 189 1.32 14.63 38.66
C ALA A 189 1.66 13.13 38.46
N LEU A 190 2.12 12.79 37.24
CA LEU A 190 3.39 12.10 37.03
C LEU A 190 4.00 12.47 35.67
N ARG A 191 5.29 12.79 35.72
CA ARG A 191 6.21 13.27 34.69
C ARG A 191 6.55 12.15 33.70
N ARG A 192 6.24 12.32 32.40
CA ARG A 192 6.89 11.57 31.31
C ARG A 192 7.01 12.45 30.06
N GLN A 193 8.24 12.84 29.75
CA GLN A 193 8.64 13.46 28.50
C GLN A 193 8.78 12.37 27.43
N SER A 194 7.95 12.50 26.37
CA SER A 194 8.25 12.40 24.92
C SER A 194 9.05 11.19 24.37
N ALA A 195 8.69 10.55 23.25
CA ALA A 195 7.71 10.85 22.21
C ALA A 195 7.23 9.55 21.52
N ALA A 196 5.92 9.44 21.36
CA ALA A 196 5.23 8.55 20.45
C ALA A 196 4.22 9.40 19.66
N ALA A 197 3.76 8.87 18.54
CA ALA A 197 2.73 9.37 17.63
C ALA A 197 3.19 10.33 16.53
N GLN A 198 3.35 9.78 15.32
CA GLN A 198 2.66 10.36 14.18
C GLN A 198 2.14 9.23 13.27
N GLU A 199 0.95 8.77 13.67
CA GLU A 199 0.00 8.01 12.88
C GLU A 199 -0.67 8.91 11.83
N SER A 200 -0.97 8.30 10.67
CA SER A 200 -2.21 8.52 9.90
C SER A 200 -2.49 9.93 9.36
N ALA A 201 -1.83 10.29 8.26
CA ALA A 201 -2.34 11.31 7.35
C ALA A 201 -2.92 10.64 6.09
N SER A 202 -4.14 10.13 6.21
CA SER A 202 -5.11 10.09 5.11
C SER A 202 -6.51 10.02 5.71
N ASP A 203 -7.31 11.05 5.39
CA ASP A 203 -8.75 11.22 5.63
C ASP A 203 -9.31 11.69 6.99
N ARG A 204 -8.49 12.27 7.88
CA ARG A 204 -9.01 13.18 8.92
C ARG A 204 -8.34 14.55 8.82
N LEU A 205 -9.15 15.61 8.79
CA LEU A 205 -8.63 16.97 8.98
C LEU A 205 -7.89 16.99 10.33
N PRO A 206 -6.62 17.44 10.38
CA PRO A 206 -5.86 17.46 11.61
C PRO A 206 -6.58 18.34 12.64
N ASP A 207 -6.60 17.88 13.89
CA ASP A 207 -7.13 18.64 15.02
C ASP A 207 -6.48 20.03 15.04
N LEU A 208 -7.29 21.09 15.16
CA LEU A 208 -6.83 22.49 15.18
C LEU A 208 -5.83 22.75 16.31
N ALA A 209 -5.91 21.99 17.41
CA ALA A 209 -4.96 22.05 18.51
C ALA A 209 -3.58 21.43 18.18
N LEU A 210 -3.50 20.62 17.11
CA LEU A 210 -2.28 19.94 16.65
C LEU A 210 -1.65 20.61 15.42
N ILE A 211 -2.33 21.57 14.80
CA ILE A 211 -1.79 22.34 13.68
C ILE A 211 -0.71 23.31 14.20
N PRO A 212 0.54 23.23 13.70
CA PRO A 212 1.62 24.16 14.08
C PRO A 212 1.20 25.61 13.82
N ARG A 213 1.79 26.54 14.58
CA ARG A 213 1.49 27.97 14.39
C ARG A 213 1.71 28.36 12.92
N PRO A 214 0.89 29.25 12.34
CA PRO A 214 0.97 29.61 10.91
C PRO A 214 2.39 30.01 10.47
N GLU A 215 3.14 30.66 11.36
CA GLU A 215 4.54 31.06 11.17
C GLU A 215 5.49 29.89 10.90
N GLU A 216 5.18 28.69 11.40
CA GLU A 216 5.97 27.46 11.25
C GLU A 216 5.49 26.62 10.06
N LEU A 217 4.19 26.62 9.80
CA LEU A 217 3.56 25.94 8.66
C LEU A 217 4.03 26.54 7.33
N LEU A 218 4.20 27.86 7.28
CA LEU A 218 4.71 28.59 6.11
C LEU A 218 6.22 28.36 5.86
N LYS A 219 6.96 27.74 6.80
CA LYS A 219 8.38 27.38 6.59
C LYS A 219 8.55 26.09 5.79
N ARG A 220 7.52 25.24 5.71
CA ARG A 220 7.52 23.97 4.97
C ARG A 220 6.24 23.83 4.15
N PRO A 221 6.10 24.63 3.07
CA PRO A 221 4.91 24.52 2.23
C PRO A 221 4.80 23.08 1.68
N PRO A 222 3.60 22.48 1.66
CA PRO A 222 3.43 21.16 1.07
C PRO A 222 3.84 21.20 -0.40
N TYR A 223 4.71 20.27 -0.79
CA TYR A 223 5.16 20.16 -2.17
C TYR A 223 4.05 19.54 -3.00
N TRP A 224 3.55 20.30 -3.98
CA TRP A 224 2.62 19.80 -4.99
C TRP A 224 3.33 19.69 -6.32
N LEU A 225 2.89 18.74 -7.14
CA LEU A 225 3.35 18.54 -8.50
C LEU A 225 2.14 18.24 -9.37
N LEU A 226 2.00 18.98 -10.47
CA LEU A 226 0.90 18.90 -11.41
C LEU A 226 1.46 18.54 -12.79
N VAL A 227 0.98 17.44 -13.35
CA VAL A 227 1.36 16.96 -14.70
C VAL A 227 0.14 17.10 -15.58
N ARG A 228 0.28 17.82 -16.70
CA ARG A 228 -0.80 17.98 -17.69
C ARG A 228 -0.26 17.79 -19.11
N GLN A 229 -1.12 17.26 -19.98
CA GLN A 229 -0.89 17.26 -21.41
C GLN A 229 -1.51 18.53 -22.01
N ASP A 230 -0.69 19.37 -22.63
CA ASP A 230 -1.08 20.68 -23.17
C ASP A 230 -1.31 20.62 -24.70
N ALA A 231 -0.64 19.67 -25.38
CA ALA A 231 -0.82 19.36 -26.80
C ALA A 231 -0.51 17.87 -27.05
N GLU A 232 -0.76 17.35 -28.27
CA GLU A 232 -0.56 15.92 -28.62
C GLU A 232 0.83 15.40 -28.21
N ASP A 233 1.86 16.25 -28.23
CA ASP A 233 3.24 15.88 -27.88
C ASP A 233 3.88 16.74 -26.79
N ARG A 234 3.07 17.42 -25.97
CA ARG A 234 3.60 18.31 -24.93
C ARG A 234 3.05 17.95 -23.55
N ILE A 235 3.94 17.47 -22.69
CA ILE A 235 3.69 17.30 -21.26
C ILE A 235 4.29 18.50 -20.53
N VAL A 236 3.47 19.16 -19.71
CA VAL A 236 3.88 20.27 -18.85
C VAL A 236 3.82 19.80 -17.41
N VAL A 237 4.95 19.89 -16.70
CA VAL A 237 5.02 19.60 -15.27
C VAL A 237 5.26 20.89 -14.50
N GLN A 238 4.43 21.14 -13.50
CA GLN A 238 4.50 22.28 -12.60
C GLN A 238 4.62 21.79 -11.16
N GLY A 239 5.20 22.58 -10.26
CA GLY A 239 5.28 22.22 -8.85
C GLY A 239 5.68 23.39 -7.96
N SER A 240 5.43 23.28 -6.66
CA SER A 240 5.80 24.32 -5.68
C SER A 240 7.25 24.28 -5.23
N HIS A 241 8.03 23.28 -5.65
CA HIS A 241 9.42 23.10 -5.23
C HIS A 241 10.38 23.10 -6.42
N ALA A 242 10.98 24.25 -6.70
CA ALA A 242 11.88 24.45 -7.84
C ALA A 242 13.06 23.44 -7.89
N PRO A 243 13.77 23.12 -6.79
CA PRO A 243 14.87 22.16 -6.85
C PRO A 243 14.44 20.75 -7.28
N SER A 244 13.22 20.34 -6.95
CA SER A 244 12.66 19.06 -7.40
C SER A 244 12.35 19.08 -8.90
N LEU A 245 11.85 20.21 -9.42
CA LEU A 245 11.61 20.37 -10.86
C LEU A 245 12.91 20.37 -11.65
N GLU A 246 13.97 21.03 -11.16
CA GLU A 246 15.29 21.02 -11.78
C GLU A 246 15.93 19.62 -11.79
N CYS A 247 15.81 18.88 -10.69
CA CYS A 247 16.27 17.49 -10.61
C CYS A 247 15.57 16.60 -11.64
N MET A 248 14.25 16.74 -11.76
CA MET A 248 13.44 16.01 -12.73
C MET A 248 13.78 16.40 -14.17
N GLU A 249 14.00 17.69 -14.45
CA GLU A 249 14.49 18.16 -15.75
C GLU A 249 15.84 17.52 -16.11
N ALA A 250 16.80 17.55 -15.19
CA ALA A 250 18.12 16.95 -15.39
C ALA A 250 18.03 15.43 -15.63
N TYR A 251 17.16 14.75 -14.90
CA TYR A 251 16.89 13.32 -15.08
C TYR A 251 16.33 13.04 -16.49
N LEU A 252 15.29 13.77 -16.89
CA LEU A 252 14.66 13.59 -18.20
C LEU A 252 15.62 13.94 -19.34
N LYS A 253 16.41 15.01 -19.24
CA LYS A 253 17.46 15.33 -20.24
C LYS A 253 18.51 14.24 -20.38
N ARG A 254 18.89 13.60 -19.26
CA ARG A 254 19.92 12.55 -19.25
C ARG A 254 19.42 11.24 -19.86
N TRP A 255 18.18 10.86 -19.57
CA TRP A 255 17.66 9.53 -19.87
C TRP A 255 16.67 9.49 -21.02
N CYS A 256 15.94 10.58 -21.27
CA CYS A 256 15.08 10.73 -22.44
C CYS A 256 15.88 11.42 -23.56
N ARG A 257 16.67 10.64 -24.29
CA ARG A 257 17.28 11.12 -25.54
C ARG A 257 16.15 11.39 -26.54
N GLY A 258 16.04 12.62 -27.03
CA GLY A 258 15.11 12.98 -28.10
C GLY A 258 15.31 12.04 -29.29
N ASN A 259 14.23 11.43 -29.76
CA ASN A 259 14.27 10.51 -30.90
C ASN A 259 14.64 11.33 -32.15
N PRO A 260 15.79 11.09 -32.83
CA PRO A 260 16.19 11.86 -34.01
C PRO A 260 15.37 11.51 -35.27
N HIS A 261 14.40 10.60 -35.17
CA HIS A 261 13.54 10.16 -36.27
C HIS A 261 12.11 10.70 -36.18
N ARG A 262 11.94 11.99 -35.91
CA ARG A 262 10.72 12.70 -36.29
C ARG A 262 11.06 13.77 -37.32
N VAL A 263 11.39 13.27 -38.51
CA VAL A 263 11.39 14.08 -39.74
C VAL A 263 9.93 14.40 -40.06
N GLU A 264 9.67 15.69 -40.27
CA GLU A 264 8.44 16.28 -40.77
C GLU A 264 7.76 15.40 -41.83
N ARG A 265 6.50 15.03 -41.56
CA ARG A 265 5.43 14.94 -42.55
C ARG A 265 4.11 15.28 -41.90
#